data_AF-A0A962V9A6-F1
#
_entry.id   AF-A0A962V9A6-F1
#
_cell.length_a   1.000
_cell.length_b   1.000
_cell.length_c   1.000
_cell.angle_alpha   90.00
_cell.angle_beta   90.00
_cell.angle_gamma   90.00
#
_symmetry.space_group_name_H-M   'P 1'
#
loop_
_entity.id
_entity.type
_entity.pdbx_description
1 polymer ?
#
loop_
_entity_poly.entity_id
_entity_poly.type
_entity_poly.pdbx_seq_one_letter_code
_entity_poly.pdbx_strand_id
1 'polypeptide(L)' 'VVRQELVLLVMGGVFVMETVSVILQVASFKLTGRRIFRMAPLHHHYELKGWPEPRVIVRFWIVTVILVLVGLSTLKIR' A
#
# COMPACT_ATOMS: atom_id res chain seq x y z
N VAL A 1 13.95 -1.78 25.34
CA VAL A 1 13.73 -1.89 23.88
C VAL A 1 12.24 -2.03 23.64
N VAL A 2 11.59 -1.09 22.96
CA VAL A 2 10.14 -1.16 22.64
C VAL A 2 10.00 -1.78 21.25
N ARG A 3 9.16 -2.81 21.10
CA ARG A 3 8.93 -3.51 19.83
C ARG A 3 7.63 -3.02 19.20
N GLN A 4 7.72 -2.24 18.12
CA GLN A 4 6.58 -1.58 17.45
C GLN A 4 6.42 -2.00 15.98
N GLU A 5 6.88 -3.20 15.61
CA GLU A 5 6.88 -3.67 14.21
C GLU A 5 5.47 -3.73 13.62
N LEU A 6 4.47 -4.13 14.42
CA LEU A 6 3.08 -4.16 13.97
C LEU A 6 2.53 -2.75 13.72
N VAL A 7 2.86 -1.80 14.59
CA VAL A 7 2.47 -0.40 14.40
C VAL A 7 3.16 0.18 13.17
N LEU A 8 4.44 -0.13 12.95
CA LEU A 8 5.17 0.26 11.75
C LEU A 8 4.53 -0.32 10.48
N LEU A 9 4.12 -1.58 10.49
CA LEU A 9 3.43 -2.22 9.36
C LEU A 9 2.11 -1.51 9.05
N VAL A 10 1.32 -1.15 10.07
CA VAL A 10 0.07 -0.41 9.91
C VAL A 10 0.33 1.00 9.37
N MET A 11 1.21 1.77 10.01
CA MET A 11 1.52 3.15 9.61
C MET A 11 2.15 3.22 8.22
N GLY A 12 2.95 2.22 7.86
CA GLY A 12 3.53 2.04 6.52
C GLY A 12 2.62 1.32 5.53
N GLY A 13 1.32 1.15 5.84
CA GLY A 13 0.45 0.24 5.11
C GLY A 13 0.33 0.51 3.61
N VAL A 14 0.45 1.76 3.14
CA VAL A 14 0.52 2.05 1.69
C VAL A 14 1.76 1.43 1.04
N PHE A 15 2.93 1.52 1.67
CA PHE A 15 4.15 0.86 1.18
C PHE A 15 4.03 -0.66 1.20
N VAL A 16 3.39 -1.21 2.24
CA VAL A 16 3.10 -2.65 2.34
C VAL A 16 2.20 -3.07 1.18
N MET A 17 1.12 -2.33 0.91
CA MET A 17 0.19 -2.61 -0.18
C MET A 17 0.86 -2.53 -1.57
N GLU A 18 1.69 -1.52 -1.79
CA GLU A 18 2.49 -1.38 -3.02
C GLU A 18 3.38 -2.61 -3.24
N THR A 19 4.10 -3.04 -2.19
CA THR A 19 4.98 -4.22 -2.26
C THR A 19 4.19 -5.50 -2.48
N VAL A 20 3.10 -5.70 -1.74
CA VAL A 20 2.20 -6.85 -1.89
C VAL A 20 1.62 -6.91 -3.30
N SER A 21 1.29 -5.76 -3.90
CA SER A 21 0.80 -5.72 -5.28
C SER A 21 1.80 -6.26 -6.29
N VAL A 22 3.10 -5.96 -6.12
CA VAL A 22 4.17 -6.49 -6.97
C VAL A 22 4.33 -7.99 -6.75
N ILE A 23 4.34 -8.45 -5.49
CA ILE A 23 4.44 -9.88 -5.15
C ILE A 23 3.29 -10.66 -5.80
N LEU A 24 2.05 -10.20 -5.62
CA LEU A 24 0.87 -10.86 -6.17
C LEU A 24 0.86 -10.83 -7.71
N GLN A 25 1.26 -9.71 -8.32
CA GLN A 25 1.37 -9.59 -9.77
C GLN A 25 2.38 -10.59 -10.34
N VAL A 26 3.58 -10.67 -9.75
CA VAL A 26 4.64 -11.60 -10.17
C VAL A 26 4.21 -13.05 -9.94
N ALA A 27 3.64 -13.36 -8.78
CA ALA A 27 3.14 -14.70 -8.46
C ALA A 27 2.06 -15.15 -9.45
N SER A 28 1.07 -14.28 -9.73
CA SER A 28 0.01 -14.57 -10.71
C SER A 28 0.58 -14.81 -12.10
N PHE A 29 1.52 -13.97 -12.56
CA PHE A 29 2.09 -14.12 -13.89
C PHE A 29 2.93 -15.39 -14.02
N LYS A 30 3.68 -15.78 -12.97
CA LYS A 30 4.45 -17.03 -12.95
C LYS A 30 3.58 -18.28 -12.90
N LEU A 31 2.46 -18.26 -12.15
CA LEU A 31 1.61 -19.43 -11.94
C LEU A 31 0.55 -19.61 -13.03
N THR A 32 -0.01 -18.51 -13.53
CA THR A 32 -1.17 -18.53 -14.42
C THR A 32 -0.93 -17.86 -15.78
N GLY A 33 0.20 -17.16 -15.95
CA GLY A 33 0.48 -16.35 -17.15
C GLY A 33 -0.39 -15.09 -17.26
N ARG A 34 -1.27 -14.82 -16.28
CA ARG A 34 -2.23 -13.71 -16.32
C ARG A 34 -1.86 -12.63 -15.32
N ARG A 35 -2.09 -11.38 -15.72
CA ARG A 35 -1.95 -10.19 -14.86
C ARG A 35 -3.24 -9.99 -14.06
N ILE A 36 -3.13 -9.65 -12.78
CA ILE A 36 -4.28 -9.32 -11.92
C ILE A 36 -4.48 -7.80 -11.79
N PHE A 37 -3.40 -7.02 -11.89
CA PHE A 37 -3.40 -5.58 -12.01
C PHE A 37 -3.00 -5.19 -13.45
N ARG A 38 -3.52 -4.05 -13.95
CA ARG A 38 -3.09 -3.46 -15.24
C ARG A 38 -1.56 -3.29 -15.29
N MET A 39 -1.00 -2.79 -14.19
CA MET A 39 0.43 -2.70 -13.92
C MET A 39 0.62 -2.78 -12.39
N ALA A 40 1.79 -3.26 -11.96
CA ALA A 40 2.24 -3.15 -10.59
C ALA A 40 3.51 -2.29 -10.58
N PRO A 41 3.72 -1.43 -9.56
CA PRO A 41 2.95 -1.30 -8.32
C PRO A 41 1.55 -0.68 -8.47
N LEU A 42 0.78 -0.62 -7.38
CA LEU A 42 -0.63 -0.23 -7.35
C LEU A 42 -0.88 1.19 -7.86
N HIS A 43 0.02 2.16 -7.66
CA HIS A 43 -0.17 3.52 -8.18
C HIS A 43 -0.28 3.55 -9.73
N HIS A 44 0.58 2.82 -10.45
CA HIS A 44 0.48 2.71 -11.92
C HIS A 44 -0.79 2.00 -12.38
N HIS A 45 -1.34 1.08 -11.59
CA HIS A 45 -2.65 0.50 -11.89
C HIS A 45 -3.73 1.59 -12.02
N TYR A 46 -3.72 2.58 -11.13
CA TYR A 46 -4.68 3.69 -11.14
C TYR A 46 -4.40 4.69 -12.25
N GLU A 47 -3.14 4.99 -12.54
CA GLU A 47 -2.76 5.82 -13.70
C GLU A 47 -3.28 5.22 -15.01
N LEU A 48 -3.07 3.92 -15.23
CA LEU A 48 -3.60 3.20 -16.40
C LEU A 48 -5.13 3.05 -16.39
N LYS A 49 -5.79 3.31 -15.25
CA LYS A 49 -7.26 3.42 -15.16
C LYS A 49 -7.73 4.85 -15.53
N GLY A 50 -6.82 5.74 -15.90
CA GLY A 50 -7.09 7.13 -16.30
C GLY A 50 -7.08 8.13 -15.15
N TRP A 51 -6.53 7.78 -13.98
CA TRP A 51 -6.37 8.76 -12.90
C TRP A 51 -5.12 9.61 -13.17
N PRO A 52 -5.22 10.95 -13.10
CA PRO A 52 -4.04 11.79 -13.17
C PRO A 52 -3.15 11.55 -11.95
N GLU A 53 -1.84 11.56 -12.14
CA GLU A 53 -0.84 11.26 -11.11
C GLU A 53 -1.06 12.05 -9.79
N PRO A 54 -1.32 13.39 -9.81
CA PRO A 54 -1.61 14.13 -8.58
C PRO A 54 -2.82 13.60 -7.81
N ARG A 55 -3.85 13.08 -8.51
CA ARG A 55 -5.03 12.49 -7.87
C ARG A 55 -4.68 11.18 -7.16
N VAL A 56 -3.79 10.36 -7.72
CA VAL A 56 -3.33 9.12 -7.09
C VAL A 56 -2.53 9.45 -5.84
N ILE A 57 -1.57 10.37 -5.95
CA ILE A 57 -0.72 10.82 -4.84
C ILE A 57 -1.56 11.32 -3.65
N VAL A 58 -2.49 12.26 -3.90
CA VAL A 58 -3.32 12.84 -2.84
C VAL A 58 -4.21 11.79 -2.17
N ARG A 59 -4.79 10.85 -2.95
CA ARG A 59 -5.61 9.77 -2.37
C ARG A 59 -4.78 8.81 -1.53
N PHE A 60 -3.57 8.48 -1.96
CA PHE A 60 -2.65 7.64 -1.18
C PHE A 60 -2.24 8.34 0.12
N TRP A 61 -1.99 9.66 0.08
CA TRP A 61 -1.73 10.43 1.30
C TRP A 61 -2.90 10.43 2.28
N ILE A 62 -4.14 10.58 1.80
CA ILE A 62 -5.33 10.49 2.66
C ILE A 62 -5.37 9.12 3.37
N VAL A 63 -5.14 8.03 2.64
CA VAL A 63 -5.08 6.68 3.23
C VAL A 63 -3.93 6.54 4.23
N THR A 64 -2.73 7.03 3.89
CA THR A 64 -1.57 7.03 4.79
C THR A 64 -1.87 7.78 6.09
N VAL A 65 -2.49 8.96 6.02
CA VAL A 65 -2.84 9.74 7.23
C VAL A 65 -3.82 8.95 8.11
N ILE A 66 -4.84 8.33 7.52
CA ILE A 66 -5.79 7.48 8.27
C ILE A 66 -5.06 6.33 8.96
N LEU A 67 -4.19 5.61 8.23
CA LEU A 67 -3.41 4.50 8.79
C LEU A 67 -2.45 4.94 9.90
N VAL A 68 -1.84 6.11 9.76
CA VAL A 68 -1.00 6.73 10.78
C VAL A 68 -1.81 7.02 12.04
N LEU A 69 -2.99 7.64 11.91
CA LEU A 69 -3.87 7.92 13.05
C LEU A 69 -4.32 6.64 13.75
N VAL A 70 -4.64 5.60 12.99
CA VAL A 70 -4.94 4.27 13.54
C VAL A 70 -3.72 3.72 14.31
N GLY A 71 -2.54 3.73 13.71
CA GLY A 71 -1.31 3.28 14.37
C GLY A 71 -1.04 4.03 15.68
N LEU A 72 -1.16 5.36 15.67
CA LEU A 72 -1.00 6.19 16.86
C LEU A 72 -2.05 5.88 17.94
N SER A 73 -3.30 5.60 17.56
CA SER A 73 -4.35 5.21 18.52
C SER A 73 -4.05 3.90 19.26
N THR A 74 -3.23 3.03 18.66
CA THR A 74 -2.81 1.76 19.28
C THR A 74 -1.57 1.89 20.16
N LEU A 75 -0.83 3.01 20.08
CA LEU A 75 0.34 3.23 20.91
C LEU A 75 -0.10 3.46 22.37
N LYS A 76 0.30 2.54 23.25
CA LYS A 76 0.20 2.77 24.69
C LYS A 76 1.32 3.72 25.11
N ILE A 77 0.95 4.95 25.46
CA ILE A 77 1.84 5.92 26.10
C ILE A 77 1.96 5.49 27.57
N ARG A 78 2.98 4.70 27.90
CA ARG A 78 3.33 4.35 29.29
C ARG A 78 4.83 4.25 29.44
#